data_AF-A0A966VEZ0-F1
#
_entry.id   AF-A0A966VEZ0-F1
#
_cell.length_a   1.000
_cell.length_b   1.000
_cell.length_c   1.000
_cell.angle_alpha   90.00
_cell.angle_beta   90.00
_cell.angle_gamma   90.00
#
_symmetry.space_group_name_H-M   'P 1'
#
loop_
_entity.id
_entity.type
_entity.pdbx_description
1 polymer ?
#
loop_
_entity_poly.entity_id
_entity_poly.type
_entity_poly.pdbx_seq_one_letter_code
_entity_poly.pdbx_strand_id
1 'polypeptide(L)'
;MRFCPVCDNYLYLQTADEAETGEAPALRFLCRHCGYDEKMEPKTSDEALVLETVFSGVSGGGKQTSSALNDYTKLDPTLPRLKTIACPNAACPSQADPATRDILYVKTDAKNLKYQYACTVCGTQWGS
;
A
#
# COMPACT_ATOMS: atom_id res chain seq x y z
N MET A 1 -3.85 -11.61 7.01
CA MET A 1 -5.06 -12.36 6.61
C MET A 1 -4.65 -13.81 6.37
N ARG A 2 -5.42 -14.80 6.85
CA ARG A 2 -5.11 -16.23 6.66
C ARG A 2 -6.17 -16.91 5.81
N PHE A 3 -5.73 -17.87 5.01
CA PHE A 3 -6.56 -18.61 4.06
C PHE A 3 -6.54 -20.10 4.38
N CYS A 4 -7.64 -20.78 4.09
CA CYS A 4 -7.80 -22.20 4.32
C CYS A 4 -6.85 -22.99 3.40
N PRO A 5 -6.04 -23.93 3.93
CA PRO A 5 -5.11 -24.73 3.12
C PRO A 5 -5.81 -25.73 2.18
N VAL A 6 -7.12 -25.97 2.35
CA VAL A 6 -7.89 -26.95 1.56
C VAL A 6 -8.61 -26.30 0.38
N CYS A 7 -9.12 -25.07 0.53
CA CYS A 7 -10.00 -24.45 -0.47
C CYS A 7 -9.74 -22.96 -0.71
N ASP A 8 -8.64 -22.42 -0.20
CA ASP A 8 -8.20 -21.02 -0.37
C ASP A 8 -9.22 -19.94 0.03
N ASN A 9 -10.27 -20.33 0.77
CA ASN A 9 -11.24 -19.40 1.33
C ASN A 9 -10.69 -18.71 2.58
N TYR A 10 -11.13 -17.48 2.81
CA TYR A 10 -10.78 -16.71 3.99
C TYR A 10 -11.23 -17.41 5.29
N LEU A 11 -10.36 -17.42 6.29
CA LEU A 11 -10.63 -17.99 7.61
C LEU A 11 -11.23 -16.93 8.54
N TYR A 12 -12.34 -17.25 9.19
CA TYR A 12 -13.02 -16.39 10.14
C TYR A 12 -12.58 -16.68 11.58
N LEU A 13 -12.42 -15.64 12.40
CA LEU A 13 -12.22 -15.85 13.83
C LEU A 13 -13.54 -16.25 14.51
N GLN A 14 -13.45 -17.24 15.38
CA GLN A 14 -14.50 -17.64 16.31
C GLN A 14 -13.93 -17.86 17.71
N THR A 15 -14.72 -17.60 18.73
CA THR A 15 -14.46 -18.05 20.09
C THR A 15 -14.82 -19.52 20.21
N ALA A 16 -14.04 -20.30 20.96
CA ALA A 16 -14.53 -21.55 21.52
C ALA A 16 -15.49 -21.18 22.66
N ASP A 17 -16.74 -21.63 22.58
CA ASP A 17 -17.73 -21.35 23.63
C ASP A 17 -17.31 -22.00 24.95
N GLU A 18 -17.55 -21.30 26.06
CA GLU A 18 -17.27 -21.71 27.45
C GLU A 18 -18.17 -22.85 27.94
N ALA A 19 -18.30 -23.92 27.18
CA ALA A 19 -19.04 -25.11 27.58
C ALA A 19 -18.06 -26.28 27.75
N GLU A 20 -17.84 -26.62 29.02
CA GLU A 20 -17.44 -27.95 29.55
C GLU A 20 -15.99 -28.19 29.99
N THR A 21 -15.05 -27.28 29.75
CA THR A 21 -13.68 -27.45 30.28
C THR A 21 -13.19 -26.12 30.82
N GLY A 22 -12.77 -26.07 32.09
CA GLY A 22 -12.33 -24.85 32.80
C GLY A 22 -11.02 -24.23 32.27
N GLU A 23 -10.88 -24.18 30.95
CA GLU A 23 -9.77 -23.60 30.21
C GLU A 23 -10.10 -22.18 29.76
N ALA A 24 -9.07 -21.35 29.62
CA ALA A 24 -9.21 -19.97 29.18
C ALA A 24 -9.85 -19.89 27.77
N PRO A 25 -10.66 -18.86 27.50
CA PRO A 25 -11.32 -18.68 26.21
C PRO A 25 -10.27 -18.61 25.08
N ALA A 26 -10.31 -19.58 24.17
CA ALA A 26 -9.38 -19.68 23.04
C ALA A 26 -10.03 -19.19 21.74
N LEU A 27 -9.26 -18.46 20.93
CA LEU A 27 -9.65 -18.06 19.57
C LEU A 27 -9.26 -19.16 18.57
N ARG A 28 -10.13 -19.37 17.57
CA ARG A 28 -9.90 -20.32 16.47
C ARG A 28 -10.22 -19.67 15.12
N PHE A 29 -9.52 -20.11 14.09
CA PHE A 29 -9.78 -19.79 12.70
C PHE A 29 -10.64 -20.88 12.08
N LEU A 30 -11.82 -20.53 11.56
CA LEU A 30 -12.76 -21.44 10.92
C LEU A 30 -12.96 -21.09 9.45
N CYS A 31 -12.87 -22.10 8.59
CA CYS A 31 -13.33 -22.02 7.21
C CYS A 31 -14.83 -22.37 7.13
N ARG A 32 -15.65 -21.41 6.69
CA ARG A 32 -17.10 -21.62 6.50
C ARG A 32 -17.44 -22.49 5.29
N HIS A 33 -16.50 -22.71 4.38
CA HIS A 33 -16.73 -23.47 3.15
C HIS A 33 -16.50 -24.98 3.34
N CYS A 34 -15.35 -25.38 3.88
CA CYS A 34 -14.99 -26.80 4.05
C CYS A 34 -14.99 -27.29 5.50
N GLY A 35 -15.21 -26.41 6.49
CA GLY A 35 -15.22 -26.77 7.90
C GLY A 35 -13.84 -26.91 8.55
N TYR A 36 -12.76 -26.57 7.84
CA TYR A 36 -11.39 -26.55 8.41
C TYR A 36 -11.30 -25.61 9.61
N ASP A 37 -10.75 -26.07 10.72
CA ASP A 37 -10.50 -25.29 11.92
C ASP A 37 -9.05 -25.37 12.40
N GLU A 38 -8.51 -24.26 12.91
CA GLU A 38 -7.16 -24.15 13.47
C GLU A 38 -7.21 -23.25 14.71
N LYS A 39 -6.47 -23.61 15.77
CA LYS A 39 -6.36 -22.77 16.97
C LYS A 39 -5.44 -21.57 16.71
N MET A 40 -5.81 -20.39 17.22
CA MET A 40 -4.96 -19.21 17.15
C MET A 40 -3.86 -19.29 18.22
N GLU A 41 -2.63 -19.59 17.81
CA GLU A 41 -1.45 -19.66 18.68
C GLU A 41 -0.39 -18.63 18.23
N PRO A 42 -0.52 -17.35 18.62
CA PRO A 42 0.42 -16.32 18.23
C PRO A 42 1.74 -16.48 18.98
N LYS A 43 2.87 -16.40 18.25
CA LYS A 43 4.23 -16.42 18.84
C LYS A 43 4.75 -15.01 19.17
N THR A 44 4.16 -14.00 18.53
CA THR A 44 4.55 -12.59 18.64
C THR A 44 3.32 -11.72 18.90
N SER A 45 3.53 -10.51 19.42
CA SER A 45 2.45 -9.52 19.61
C SER A 45 1.72 -9.18 18.31
N ASP A 46 2.46 -9.15 17.21
CA ASP A 46 1.95 -8.77 15.89
C ASP A 46 1.06 -9.87 15.30
N GLU A 47 1.36 -11.14 15.62
CA GLU A 47 0.49 -12.28 15.26
C GLU A 47 -0.78 -12.35 16.09
N ALA A 48 -0.80 -11.76 17.29
CA ALA A 48 -1.97 -11.68 18.15
C ALA A 48 -2.95 -10.55 17.74
N LEU A 49 -2.50 -9.62 16.91
CA LEU A 49 -3.28 -8.45 16.48
C LEU A 49 -4.34 -8.85 15.45
N VAL A 50 -5.61 -8.76 15.84
CA VAL A 50 -6.75 -9.13 14.98
C VAL A 50 -7.21 -7.98 14.10
N LEU A 51 -7.28 -6.78 14.66
CA LEU A 51 -7.70 -5.57 13.97
C LEU A 51 -6.95 -4.38 14.54
N GLU A 52 -6.31 -3.62 13.66
CA GLU A 52 -5.76 -2.31 13.97
C GLU A 52 -6.48 -1.28 13.11
N THR A 53 -7.10 -0.31 13.75
CA THR A 53 -7.68 0.85 13.08
C THR A 53 -6.75 2.04 13.27
N VAL A 54 -5.95 2.34 12.26
CA VAL A 54 -5.10 3.54 12.27
C VAL A 54 -5.95 4.73 11.81
N PHE A 55 -6.38 5.55 12.76
CA PHE A 55 -6.98 6.85 12.48
C PHE A 55 -5.86 7.85 12.16
N SER A 56 -5.20 7.69 11.01
CA SER A 56 -4.43 8.81 10.46
C SER A 56 -5.45 9.87 10.10
N GLY A 57 -5.49 10.95 10.88
CA GLY A 57 -6.31 12.11 10.57
C GLY A 57 -6.09 12.56 9.13
N VAL A 58 -7.04 13.34 8.63
CA VAL A 58 -7.06 13.97 7.32
C VAL A 58 -5.84 14.90 7.13
N SER A 59 -4.65 14.33 6.96
CA SER A 59 -3.38 14.92 6.54
C SER A 59 -2.31 13.82 6.53
N GLY A 60 -1.94 13.38 5.32
CA GLY A 60 -0.99 12.30 5.08
C GLY A 60 0.40 12.54 5.67
N GLY A 61 0.59 12.08 6.91
CA GLY A 61 1.87 11.98 7.61
C GLY A 61 2.46 10.57 7.61
N GLY A 62 1.67 9.54 7.26
CA GLY A 62 2.24 8.36 6.66
C GLY A 62 2.98 8.85 5.43
N LYS A 63 4.31 8.70 5.40
CA LYS A 63 5.08 8.80 4.15
C LYS A 63 4.23 8.08 3.13
N GLN A 64 3.66 8.80 2.18
CA GLN A 64 3.26 8.22 0.91
C GLN A 64 4.58 7.66 0.42
N THR A 65 4.89 6.43 0.80
CA THR A 65 6.12 5.74 0.44
C THR A 65 5.93 5.48 -1.03
N SER A 66 6.24 6.51 -1.82
CA SER A 66 6.13 6.56 -3.27
C SER A 66 4.95 5.72 -3.76
N SER A 67 3.78 6.33 -3.92
CA SER A 67 2.87 5.79 -4.93
C SER A 67 3.67 5.84 -6.23
N ALA A 68 4.36 4.75 -6.52
CA ALA A 68 5.14 4.59 -7.72
C ALA A 68 4.10 4.77 -8.82
N LEU A 69 4.21 5.89 -9.53
CA LEU A 69 3.37 6.16 -10.66
C LEU A 69 3.53 4.96 -11.58
N ASN A 70 2.41 4.43 -12.03
CA ASN A 70 2.39 3.27 -12.90
C ASN A 70 3.26 3.58 -14.13
N ASP A 71 4.05 2.60 -14.57
CA ASP A 71 4.95 2.74 -15.72
C ASP A 71 4.23 3.21 -17.00
N TYR A 72 2.92 2.90 -17.12
CA TYR A 72 2.09 3.32 -18.25
C TYR A 72 1.55 4.75 -18.13
N THR A 73 1.59 5.38 -16.95
CA THR A 73 1.11 6.75 -16.75
C THR A 73 1.88 7.76 -17.62
N LYS A 74 3.15 7.48 -17.96
CA LYS A 74 3.96 8.31 -18.87
C LYS A 74 3.44 8.35 -20.31
N LEU A 75 2.62 7.37 -20.70
CA LEU A 75 2.04 7.26 -22.05
C LEU A 75 0.73 8.02 -22.18
N ASP A 76 0.16 8.51 -21.07
CA ASP A 76 -1.09 9.26 -21.10
C ASP A 76 -0.84 10.68 -21.63
N PRO A 77 -1.46 11.07 -22.76
CA PRO A 77 -1.34 12.41 -23.31
C PRO A 77 -2.23 13.45 -22.59
N THR A 78 -3.20 13.01 -21.77
CA THR A 78 -4.13 13.89 -21.07
C THR A 78 -3.54 14.47 -19.79
N LEU A 79 -2.47 13.88 -19.27
CA LEU A 79 -1.85 14.34 -18.05
C LEU A 79 -0.92 15.55 -18.29
N PRO A 80 -0.92 16.52 -17.37
CA PRO A 80 -0.07 17.71 -17.48
C PRO A 80 1.43 17.40 -17.48
N ARG A 81 2.16 18.06 -18.37
CA ARG A 81 3.62 17.95 -18.53
C ARG A 81 4.31 19.28 -18.31
N LEU A 82 5.47 19.24 -17.68
CA LEU A 82 6.33 20.39 -17.38
C LEU A 82 7.69 20.20 -18.05
N LYS A 83 8.18 21.26 -18.71
CA LYS A 83 9.53 21.31 -19.29
C LYS A 83 10.51 22.18 -18.51
N THR A 84 10.00 22.88 -17.49
CA THR A 84 10.76 23.87 -16.71
C THR A 84 11.62 23.24 -15.63
N ILE A 85 11.18 22.10 -15.07
CA ILE A 85 11.83 21.42 -13.95
C ILE A 85 12.92 20.47 -14.46
N ALA A 86 14.10 20.54 -13.85
CA ALA A 86 15.21 19.63 -14.10
C ALA A 86 15.02 18.30 -13.36
N CYS A 87 15.49 17.19 -13.94
CA CYS A 87 15.34 15.87 -13.32
C CYS A 87 16.34 15.72 -12.14
N PRO A 88 15.94 15.24 -10.96
CA PRO A 88 16.89 15.05 -9.87
C PRO A 88 17.99 14.01 -10.19
N ASN A 89 17.77 13.15 -11.19
CA ASN A 89 18.77 12.21 -11.66
C ASN A 89 19.81 12.91 -12.55
N ALA A 90 21.03 13.06 -12.01
CA ALA A 90 22.16 13.69 -12.71
C ALA A 90 22.59 12.94 -13.98
N ALA A 91 22.31 11.63 -14.10
CA ALA A 91 22.62 10.85 -15.29
C ALA A 91 21.56 10.99 -16.40
N CYS A 92 20.46 11.70 -16.14
CA CYS A 92 19.39 11.85 -17.12
C CYS A 92 19.77 12.86 -18.23
N PRO A 93 19.52 12.55 -19.51
CA PRO A 93 19.69 13.50 -20.62
C PRO A 93 18.92 14.81 -20.44
N SER A 94 17.74 14.73 -19.78
CA SER A 94 16.90 15.91 -19.51
C SER A 94 17.52 16.91 -18.54
N GLN A 95 18.57 16.52 -17.82
CA GLN A 95 19.33 17.43 -16.96
C GLN A 95 20.17 18.39 -17.80
N ALA A 96 20.89 17.83 -18.79
CA ALA A 96 21.83 18.55 -19.63
C ALA A 96 21.15 19.36 -20.73
N ASP A 97 20.10 18.81 -21.37
CA ASP A 97 19.38 19.49 -22.44
C ASP A 97 17.94 19.87 -22.01
N PRO A 98 17.66 21.18 -21.83
CA PRO A 98 16.32 21.67 -21.54
C PRO A 98 15.25 21.29 -22.58
N ALA A 99 15.63 21.06 -23.85
CA ALA A 99 14.69 20.72 -24.90
C ALA A 99 14.11 19.29 -24.74
N THR A 100 14.85 18.40 -24.08
CA THR A 100 14.45 17.01 -23.81
C THR A 100 13.68 16.87 -22.49
N ARG A 101 13.47 17.96 -21.75
CA ARG A 101 12.73 17.92 -20.48
C ARG A 101 11.27 17.62 -20.72
N ASP A 102 10.84 16.53 -20.11
CA ASP A 102 9.46 16.14 -20.04
C ASP A 102 9.17 15.48 -18.69
N ILE A 103 8.58 16.27 -17.79
CA ILE A 103 8.24 15.87 -16.43
C ILE A 103 6.72 15.82 -16.32
N LEU A 104 6.20 14.64 -16.04
CA LEU A 104 4.82 14.42 -15.66
C LEU A 104 4.64 14.80 -14.19
N TYR A 105 3.53 15.47 -13.84
CA TYR A 105 3.18 15.71 -12.44
C TYR A 105 1.73 15.36 -12.14
N VAL A 106 1.49 14.81 -10.95
CA VAL A 106 0.18 14.39 -10.46
C VAL A 106 -0.04 15.03 -9.08
N LYS A 107 -1.23 15.60 -8.88
CA LYS A 107 -1.65 16.15 -7.59
C LYS A 107 -2.07 14.99 -6.69
N THR A 108 -1.27 14.69 -5.68
CA THR A 108 -1.54 13.62 -4.71
C THR A 108 -2.44 14.11 -3.58
N ASP A 109 -2.24 15.36 -3.14
CA ASP A 109 -3.06 15.99 -2.11
C ASP A 109 -3.32 17.46 -2.48
N ALA A 110 -4.55 17.76 -2.87
CA ALA A 110 -4.94 19.11 -3.26
C ALA A 110 -4.99 20.09 -2.07
N LYS A 111 -5.23 19.61 -0.84
CA LYS A 111 -5.33 20.46 0.36
C LYS A 111 -3.97 20.88 0.86
N ASN A 112 -3.04 19.92 0.92
CA ASN A 112 -1.67 20.16 1.36
C ASN A 112 -0.72 20.51 0.20
N LEU A 113 -1.26 20.68 -1.02
CA LEU A 113 -0.51 20.98 -2.24
C LEU A 113 0.68 20.03 -2.47
N LYS A 114 0.47 18.73 -2.21
CA LYS A 114 1.49 17.70 -2.45
C LYS A 114 1.39 17.19 -3.88
N TYR A 115 2.55 17.11 -4.54
CA TYR A 115 2.71 16.68 -5.91
C TYR A 115 3.67 15.50 -5.99
N GLN A 116 3.35 14.57 -6.89
CA GLN A 116 4.25 13.52 -7.34
C GLN A 116 4.72 13.86 -8.75
N TYR A 117 6.03 13.78 -8.99
CA TYR A 117 6.65 14.04 -10.27
C TYR A 117 7.27 12.75 -10.82
N ALA A 118 7.25 12.60 -12.15
CA ALA A 118 7.95 11.54 -12.86
C ALA A 118 8.60 12.09 -14.13
N CYS A 119 9.89 11.80 -14.32
CA CYS A 119 10.57 12.07 -15.57
C CYS A 119 10.21 11.00 -16.61
N THR A 120 9.69 11.41 -17.78
CA THR A 120 9.31 10.47 -18.84
C THR A 120 10.52 9.94 -19.62
N VAL A 121 11.68 10.59 -19.49
CA VAL A 121 12.95 10.23 -20.16
C VAL A 121 13.67 9.10 -19.45
N CYS A 122 13.90 9.22 -18.13
CA CYS A 122 14.63 8.22 -17.35
C CYS A 122 13.78 7.43 -16.34
N GLY A 123 12.50 7.79 -16.18
CA GLY A 123 11.57 7.12 -15.25
C GLY A 123 11.76 7.49 -13.78
N THR A 124 12.70 8.37 -13.43
CA THR A 124 12.90 8.79 -12.03
C THR A 124 11.65 9.50 -11.50
N GLN A 125 11.20 9.10 -10.31
CA GLN A 125 10.03 9.65 -9.63
C GLN A 125 10.41 10.29 -8.30
N TRP A 126 9.76 11.38 -7.94
CA TRP A 126 9.99 12.07 -6.66
C TRP A 126 8.74 12.83 -6.22
N GLY A 127 8.59 13.01 -4.90
CA GLY A 127 7.52 13.82 -4.31
C GLY A 127 8.01 15.20 -3.89
N SER A 128 7.09 16.17 -3.79
CA SER A 128 7.27 17.43 -3.07
C SER A 128 7.01 17.29 -1.58
#